data_AF-A0A672GS10-F1
#
_entry.id   AF-A0A672GS10-F1
#
_cell.length_a   1.000
_cell.length_b   1.000
_cell.length_c   1.000
_cell.angle_alpha   90.00
_cell.angle_beta   90.00
_cell.angle_gamma   90.00
#
_symmetry.space_group_name_H-M   'P 1'
#
loop_
_entity.id
_entity.type
_entity.pdbx_description
1 polymer ?
#
loop_
_entity_poly.entity_id
_entity_poly.type
_entity_poly.pdbx_seq_one_letter_code
_entity_poly.pdbx_strand_id
1 'polypeptide(L)'
;MPGNPFFFTISEGNGQSFVDGPDPRITFIGHFAERDGTLQISNVSLNDEGSYTCIFYLFPSGTSSTEIPLPVEVPPATSLNSTLLVLGNEEVLLATCTAAASRPAAQLRWITGALQKNLRETTSVTEHDNGTTTTVSSLFGVPRREISGHEVQCVVSSSALAEEHREAFTLQVFCRYFPSSLVDGSLSDADLINLHISTTPQQT
;
A
#
# COMPACT_ATOMS: atom_id res chain seq x y z
N MET A 1 -34.39 27.35 9.72
CA MET A 1 -35.12 26.72 8.60
C MET A 1 -34.26 25.56 8.16
N PRO A 2 -34.75 24.31 8.12
CA PRO A 2 -33.94 23.21 7.62
C PRO A 2 -33.66 23.52 6.15
N GLY A 3 -32.38 23.52 5.77
CA GLY A 3 -31.95 23.73 4.40
C GLY A 3 -32.57 22.68 3.48
N ASN A 4 -32.67 23.01 2.19
CA ASN A 4 -33.04 22.04 1.17
C ASN A 4 -32.08 20.84 1.24
N PRO A 5 -32.55 19.60 1.47
CA PRO A 5 -31.67 18.43 1.59
C PRO A 5 -31.09 17.96 0.25
N PHE A 6 -31.58 18.51 -0.88
CA PHE A 6 -31.07 18.18 -2.21
C PHE A 6 -29.82 19.01 -2.51
N PHE A 7 -28.75 18.37 -2.99
CA PHE A 7 -27.58 19.06 -3.55
C PHE A 7 -27.62 19.12 -5.08
N PHE A 8 -28.31 18.17 -5.72
CA PHE A 8 -28.44 18.04 -7.17
C PHE A 8 -29.86 17.65 -7.57
N THR A 9 -30.37 18.24 -8.66
CA THR A 9 -31.68 17.92 -9.25
C THR A 9 -31.58 17.94 -10.77
N ILE A 10 -32.35 17.08 -11.45
CA ILE A 10 -32.42 17.05 -12.91
C ILE A 10 -33.83 16.74 -13.41
N SER A 11 -34.25 17.41 -14.48
CA SER A 11 -35.50 17.11 -15.18
C SER A 11 -35.35 17.28 -16.70
N GLU A 12 -36.18 16.59 -17.49
CA GLU A 12 -36.11 16.65 -18.96
C GLU A 12 -36.29 18.09 -19.51
N GLY A 13 -37.11 18.92 -18.87
CA GLY A 13 -37.41 20.27 -19.35
C GLY A 13 -36.44 21.35 -18.90
N ASN A 14 -35.88 21.22 -17.69
CA ASN A 14 -35.06 22.27 -17.07
C ASN A 14 -33.58 21.91 -16.96
N GLY A 15 -33.19 20.70 -17.34
CA GLY A 15 -31.82 20.22 -17.25
C GLY A 15 -31.34 20.06 -15.81
N GLN A 16 -30.03 20.14 -15.62
CA GLN A 16 -29.37 19.97 -14.32
C GLN A 16 -29.40 21.26 -13.48
N SER A 17 -29.62 21.13 -12.18
CA SER A 17 -29.64 22.24 -11.23
C SER A 17 -28.98 21.84 -9.90
N PHE A 18 -28.16 22.74 -9.38
CA PHE A 18 -27.40 22.58 -8.14
C PHE A 18 -27.89 23.55 -7.08
N VAL A 19 -28.01 23.08 -5.84
CA VAL A 19 -28.60 23.88 -4.74
C VAL A 19 -27.56 24.77 -4.07
N ASP A 20 -26.34 24.26 -3.87
CA ASP A 20 -25.22 25.02 -3.26
C ASP A 20 -24.25 25.59 -4.32
N GLY A 21 -24.72 25.74 -5.55
CA GLY A 21 -23.93 26.15 -6.71
C GLY A 21 -23.31 24.97 -7.48
N PRO A 22 -22.82 25.21 -8.71
CA PRO A 22 -22.33 24.12 -9.56
C PRO A 22 -21.13 23.39 -8.94
N ASP A 23 -21.23 22.06 -8.77
CA ASP A 23 -20.08 21.20 -8.46
C ASP A 23 -19.59 20.57 -9.78
N PRO A 24 -18.38 20.93 -10.27
CA PRO A 24 -17.84 20.39 -11.51
C PRO A 24 -17.57 18.89 -11.46
N ARG A 25 -17.53 18.29 -10.26
CA ARG A 25 -17.30 16.85 -10.10
C ARG A 25 -18.51 16.02 -10.47
N ILE A 26 -19.70 16.60 -10.40
CA ILE A 26 -20.99 15.92 -10.57
C ILE A 26 -21.44 16.04 -12.02
N THR A 27 -21.72 14.91 -12.66
CA THR A 27 -22.23 14.84 -14.03
C THR A 27 -23.38 13.84 -14.12
N PHE A 28 -24.48 14.23 -14.76
CA PHE A 28 -25.55 13.29 -15.08
C PHE A 28 -25.18 12.48 -16.33
N ILE A 29 -25.17 11.15 -16.18
CA ILE A 29 -24.86 10.22 -17.27
C ILE A 29 -26.02 9.28 -17.60
N GLY A 30 -27.16 9.43 -16.90
CA GLY A 30 -28.35 8.62 -17.12
C GLY A 30 -29.14 9.00 -18.37
N HIS A 31 -30.19 8.21 -18.62
CA HIS A 31 -31.10 8.37 -19.76
C HIS A 31 -32.56 8.27 -19.30
N PHE A 32 -33.29 9.39 -19.36
CA PHE A 32 -34.69 9.45 -18.93
C PHE A 32 -35.61 8.46 -19.66
N ALA A 33 -35.40 8.25 -20.97
CA ALA A 33 -36.16 7.29 -21.76
C ALA A 33 -36.08 5.85 -21.23
N GLU A 34 -34.98 5.52 -20.56
CA GLU A 34 -34.70 4.20 -19.97
C GLU A 34 -35.02 4.16 -18.46
N ARG A 35 -35.55 5.26 -17.90
CA ARG A 35 -35.73 5.47 -16.46
C ARG A 35 -34.42 5.37 -15.68
N ASP A 36 -33.33 5.79 -16.31
CA ASP A 36 -32.00 5.79 -15.72
C ASP A 36 -31.66 7.18 -15.18
N GLY A 37 -31.48 7.26 -13.86
CA GLY A 37 -31.10 8.47 -13.13
C GLY A 37 -29.64 8.50 -12.71
N THR A 38 -28.75 7.75 -13.37
CA THR A 38 -27.35 7.59 -12.95
C THR A 38 -26.59 8.92 -12.92
N LEU A 39 -25.94 9.16 -11.78
CA LEU A 39 -25.09 10.31 -11.51
C LEU A 39 -23.65 9.85 -11.33
N GLN A 40 -22.71 10.56 -11.93
CA GLN A 40 -21.28 10.35 -11.74
C GLN A 40 -20.70 11.46 -10.87
N ILE A 41 -19.94 11.08 -9.85
CA ILE A 41 -19.13 11.98 -9.04
C ILE A 41 -17.65 11.65 -9.33
N SER A 42 -16.90 12.61 -9.85
CA SER A 42 -15.47 12.47 -10.16
C SER A 42 -14.62 13.03 -9.02
N ASN A 43 -13.35 12.61 -8.93
CA ASN A 43 -12.40 13.06 -7.90
C ASN A 43 -12.98 12.97 -6.48
N VAL A 44 -13.52 11.79 -6.16
CA VAL A 44 -14.10 11.47 -4.85
C VAL A 44 -13.02 11.56 -3.77
N SER A 45 -13.38 12.18 -2.65
CA SER A 45 -12.55 12.33 -1.47
C SER A 45 -13.19 11.63 -0.27
N LEU A 46 -12.45 11.47 0.82
CA LEU A 46 -12.98 10.89 2.07
C LEU A 46 -14.18 11.67 2.64
N ASN A 47 -14.30 12.96 2.32
CA ASN A 47 -15.42 13.80 2.78
C ASN A 47 -16.72 13.55 2.00
N ASP A 48 -16.63 12.93 0.82
CA ASP A 48 -17.81 12.60 0.02
C ASP A 48 -18.43 11.27 0.46
N GLU A 49 -17.77 10.52 1.35
CA GLU A 49 -18.31 9.29 1.91
C GLU A 49 -19.59 9.56 2.71
N GLY A 50 -20.62 8.76 2.44
CA GLY A 50 -21.88 8.90 3.14
C GLY A 50 -22.99 8.08 2.51
N SER A 51 -24.21 8.35 2.96
CA SER A 51 -25.42 7.74 2.43
C SER A 51 -26.16 8.74 1.55
N TYR A 52 -26.25 8.45 0.26
CA TYR A 52 -26.91 9.28 -0.74
C TYR A 52 -28.31 8.76 -0.97
N THR A 53 -29.29 9.66 -1.08
CA THR A 53 -30.67 9.27 -1.44
C THR A 53 -31.02 9.77 -2.82
N CYS A 54 -31.34 8.86 -3.73
CA CYS A 54 -31.89 9.19 -5.03
C CYS A 54 -33.42 9.20 -4.93
N ILE A 55 -34.07 10.27 -5.39
CA ILE A 55 -35.54 10.42 -5.37
C ILE A 55 -36.04 10.67 -6.79
N PHE A 56 -36.89 9.77 -7.28
CA PHE A 56 -37.57 9.88 -8.57
C PHE A 56 -39.02 10.31 -8.38
N TYR A 57 -39.45 11.32 -9.13
CA TYR A 57 -40.84 11.71 -9.24
C TYR A 57 -41.42 11.19 -10.56
N LEU A 58 -42.22 10.12 -10.49
CA LEU A 58 -42.78 9.45 -11.65
C LEU A 58 -44.28 9.72 -11.70
N PHE A 59 -44.76 10.48 -12.68
CA PHE A 59 -46.20 10.64 -12.88
C PHE A 59 -46.74 9.51 -13.77
N PRO A 60 -47.85 8.83 -13.41
CA PRO A 60 -48.70 9.00 -12.21
C PRO A 60 -48.29 8.10 -11.02
N SER A 61 -47.22 7.31 -11.14
CA SER A 61 -46.79 6.29 -10.16
C SER A 61 -46.40 6.82 -8.78
N GLY A 62 -46.19 8.13 -8.62
CA GLY A 62 -45.78 8.77 -7.38
C GLY A 62 -44.26 8.87 -7.24
N THR A 63 -43.80 8.97 -5.99
CA THR A 63 -42.38 9.14 -5.66
C THR A 63 -41.75 7.80 -5.33
N SER A 64 -40.58 7.52 -5.90
CA SER A 64 -39.73 6.39 -5.53
C SER A 64 -38.40 6.91 -4.99
N SER A 65 -37.88 6.29 -3.94
CA SER A 65 -36.60 6.69 -3.34
C SER A 65 -35.73 5.49 -3.01
N THR A 66 -34.43 5.65 -3.16
CA THR A 66 -33.43 4.63 -2.84
C THR A 66 -32.25 5.25 -2.11
N GLU A 67 -31.80 4.57 -1.06
CA GLU A 67 -30.61 4.93 -0.29
C GLU A 67 -29.41 4.16 -0.82
N ILE A 68 -28.30 4.85 -1.06
CA ILE A 68 -27.09 4.36 -1.74
C ILE A 68 -25.89 4.74 -0.88
N PRO A 69 -25.23 3.77 -0.20
CA PRO A 69 -23.98 4.04 0.49
C PRO A 69 -22.86 4.25 -0.53
N LEU A 70 -22.06 5.30 -0.35
CA LEU A 70 -20.86 5.58 -1.12
C LEU A 70 -19.62 5.30 -0.25
N PRO A 71 -19.08 4.06 -0.23
CA PRO A 71 -17.80 3.79 0.41
C PRO A 71 -16.66 4.40 -0.40
N VAL A 72 -15.71 5.03 0.29
CA VAL A 72 -14.52 5.61 -0.35
C VAL A 72 -13.30 4.75 -0.02
N GLU A 73 -12.63 4.30 -1.08
CA GLU A 73 -11.41 3.51 -0.99
C GLU A 73 -10.18 4.36 -1.29
N VAL A 74 -9.10 4.10 -0.54
CA VAL A 74 -7.80 4.77 -0.68
C VAL A 74 -6.73 3.68 -0.81
N PRO A 75 -6.03 3.59 -1.95
CA PRO A 75 -4.96 2.63 -2.13
C PRO A 75 -3.77 2.97 -1.21
N PRO A 76 -3.09 1.95 -0.65
CA PRO A 76 -1.95 2.18 0.23
C PRO A 76 -0.75 2.76 -0.52
N ALA A 77 -0.01 3.65 0.15
CA ALA A 77 1.37 3.96 -0.24
C ALA A 77 2.30 2.88 0.31
N THR A 78 2.95 2.12 -0.57
CA THR A 78 3.79 0.97 -0.18
C THR A 78 5.27 1.35 -0.10
N SER A 79 5.98 0.76 0.87
CA SER A 79 7.43 0.87 0.95
C SER A 79 8.06 -0.34 1.64
N LEU A 80 9.17 -0.84 1.08
CA LEU A 80 10.01 -1.87 1.66
C LEU A 80 11.38 -1.33 2.06
N ASN A 81 11.76 -1.53 3.32
CA ASN A 81 13.07 -1.16 3.84
C ASN A 81 13.78 -2.40 4.37
N SER A 82 14.92 -2.76 3.79
CA SER A 82 15.78 -3.86 4.25
C SER A 82 16.96 -3.34 5.07
N THR A 83 17.35 -4.07 6.12
CA THR A 83 18.49 -3.74 6.96
C THR A 83 19.77 -4.41 6.46
N LEU A 84 20.93 -3.76 6.67
CA LEU A 84 22.23 -4.40 6.48
C LEU A 84 22.42 -5.53 7.52
N LEU A 85 22.56 -6.77 7.06
CA LEU A 85 22.69 -7.92 7.95
C LEU A 85 24.15 -8.24 8.22
N VAL A 86 24.53 -8.33 9.48
CA VAL A 86 25.87 -8.78 9.89
C VAL A 86 25.75 -10.14 10.55
N LEU A 87 26.65 -11.06 10.20
CA LEU A 87 26.68 -12.41 10.76
C LEU A 87 26.63 -12.35 12.30
N GLY A 88 25.67 -13.06 12.89
CA GLY A 88 25.41 -13.03 14.32
C GLY A 88 24.54 -14.18 14.79
N ASN A 89 24.40 -14.30 16.11
CA ASN A 89 23.65 -15.37 16.77
C ASN A 89 22.31 -14.91 17.37
N GLU A 90 22.03 -13.60 17.31
CA GLU A 90 20.81 -13.00 17.84
C GLU A 90 19.81 -12.75 16.72
N GLU A 91 18.51 -12.77 17.07
CA GLU A 91 17.44 -12.38 16.15
C GLU A 91 17.48 -10.86 15.95
N VAL A 92 17.48 -10.44 14.68
CA VAL A 92 17.48 -9.01 14.29
C VAL A 92 16.39 -8.73 13.27
N LEU A 93 16.05 -7.45 13.11
CA LEU A 93 15.14 -6.98 12.06
C LEU A 93 15.80 -7.10 10.69
N LEU A 94 15.21 -7.91 9.81
CA LEU A 94 15.71 -8.12 8.45
C LEU A 94 15.15 -7.11 7.47
N ALA A 95 13.83 -6.88 7.52
CA ALA A 95 13.14 -5.92 6.68
C ALA A 95 11.82 -5.48 7.29
N THR A 96 11.34 -4.32 6.86
CA THR A 96 10.05 -3.76 7.20
C THR A 96 9.31 -3.37 5.93
N CYS A 97 8.10 -3.88 5.78
CA CYS A 97 7.17 -3.53 4.73
C CYS A 97 6.04 -2.70 5.32
N THR A 98 5.70 -1.59 4.67
CA THR A 98 4.67 -0.64 5.13
C THR A 98 3.66 -0.41 4.02
N ALA A 99 2.37 -0.46 4.37
CA ALA A 99 1.26 0.00 3.55
C ALA A 99 0.58 1.15 4.30
N ALA A 100 0.90 2.38 3.91
CA ALA A 100 0.46 3.59 4.59
C ALA A 100 -0.85 4.15 4.03
N ALA A 101 -1.65 4.74 4.92
CA ALA A 101 -2.90 5.46 4.62
C ALA A 101 -3.89 4.70 3.72
N SER A 102 -4.05 3.38 3.93
CA SER A 102 -4.99 2.54 3.20
C SER A 102 -6.40 2.64 3.76
N ARG A 103 -7.40 2.60 2.88
CA ARG A 103 -8.80 2.39 3.23
C ARG A 103 -9.49 1.50 2.19
N PRO A 104 -10.03 0.32 2.55
CA PRO A 104 -9.95 -0.32 3.87
C PRO A 104 -8.52 -0.74 4.23
N ALA A 105 -8.34 -1.33 5.42
CA ALA A 105 -7.03 -1.75 5.90
C ALA A 105 -6.35 -2.76 4.97
N ALA A 106 -5.12 -2.44 4.56
CA ALA A 106 -4.31 -3.31 3.70
C ALA A 106 -3.75 -4.49 4.50
N GLN A 107 -3.67 -5.64 3.83
CA GLN A 107 -3.10 -6.88 4.34
C GLN A 107 -1.69 -7.06 3.81
N LEU A 108 -0.75 -7.37 4.71
CA LEU A 108 0.64 -7.64 4.37
C LEU A 108 0.94 -9.12 4.64
N ARG A 109 1.74 -9.72 3.76
CA ARG A 109 2.27 -11.08 3.95
C ARG A 109 3.65 -11.20 3.33
N TRP A 110 4.51 -12.01 3.93
CA TRP A 110 5.81 -12.35 3.34
C TRP A 110 5.79 -13.67 2.59
N ILE A 111 6.40 -13.70 1.42
CA ILE A 111 6.77 -14.91 0.69
C ILE A 111 8.26 -15.15 0.95
N THR A 112 8.58 -16.12 1.80
CA THR A 112 9.95 -16.44 2.23
C THR A 112 10.46 -17.78 1.71
N GLY A 113 9.64 -18.53 0.96
CA GLY A 113 9.99 -19.85 0.43
C GLY A 113 10.47 -20.81 1.53
N ALA A 114 11.65 -21.40 1.33
CA ALA A 114 12.26 -22.35 2.25
C ALA A 114 12.59 -21.77 3.64
N LEU A 115 12.66 -20.43 3.78
CA LEU A 115 13.02 -19.77 5.03
C LEU A 115 11.84 -19.57 6.00
N GLN A 116 10.63 -20.01 5.66
CA GLN A 116 9.44 -19.78 6.50
C GLN A 116 9.59 -20.26 7.95
N LYS A 117 10.37 -21.30 8.22
CA LYS A 117 10.62 -21.81 9.57
C LYS A 117 11.72 -21.07 10.33
N ASN A 118 12.55 -20.30 9.63
CA ASN A 118 13.72 -19.63 10.18
C ASN A 118 13.45 -18.15 10.46
N LEU A 119 12.32 -17.63 9.99
CA LEU A 119 11.96 -16.22 10.02
C LEU A 119 10.67 -16.04 10.81
N ARG A 120 10.56 -14.91 11.50
CA ARG A 120 9.40 -14.51 12.27
C ARG A 120 8.80 -13.23 11.68
N GLU A 121 7.50 -13.25 11.43
CA GLU A 121 6.74 -12.07 11.00
C GLU A 121 6.04 -11.41 12.20
N THR A 122 5.92 -10.09 12.19
CA THR A 122 5.05 -9.35 13.12
C THR A 122 4.38 -8.21 12.39
N THR A 123 3.06 -8.13 12.51
CA THR A 123 2.25 -7.11 11.85
C THR A 123 1.60 -6.21 12.88
N SER A 124 1.62 -4.92 12.63
CA SER A 124 0.97 -3.88 13.43
C SER A 124 0.10 -3.01 12.53
N VAL A 125 -1.04 -2.57 13.05
CA VAL A 125 -1.98 -1.70 12.35
C VAL A 125 -2.19 -0.45 13.19
N THR A 126 -2.10 0.70 12.57
CA THR A 126 -2.35 2.01 13.19
C THR A 126 -3.50 2.68 12.46
N GLU A 127 -4.53 3.09 13.20
CA GLU A 127 -5.65 3.86 12.66
C GLU A 127 -5.34 5.35 12.77
N HIS A 128 -5.74 6.12 11.75
CA HIS A 128 -5.59 7.57 11.68
C HIS A 128 -6.93 8.27 11.86
N ASP A 129 -6.91 9.52 12.31
CA ASP A 129 -8.12 10.33 12.54
C ASP A 129 -8.98 10.52 11.27
N ASN A 130 -8.37 10.41 10.09
CA ASN A 130 -9.06 10.49 8.80
C ASN A 130 -9.74 9.16 8.37
N GLY A 131 -9.74 8.15 9.24
CA GLY A 131 -10.32 6.82 8.97
C GLY A 131 -9.47 5.92 8.08
N THR A 132 -8.28 6.36 7.65
CA THR A 132 -7.31 5.48 6.97
C THR A 132 -6.51 4.68 7.99
N THR A 133 -5.87 3.62 7.54
CA THR A 133 -5.03 2.76 8.38
C THR A 133 -3.65 2.59 7.77
N THR A 134 -2.64 2.39 8.61
CA THR A 134 -1.30 2.05 8.19
C THR A 134 -0.92 0.70 8.77
N THR A 135 -0.64 -0.25 7.88
CA THR A 135 -0.22 -1.60 8.26
C THR A 135 1.28 -1.72 8.04
N VAL A 136 2.01 -2.12 9.08
CA VAL A 136 3.46 -2.34 9.06
C VAL A 136 3.74 -3.78 9.42
N SER A 137 4.38 -4.53 8.52
CA SER A 137 4.88 -5.88 8.78
C SER A 137 6.39 -5.88 8.83
N SER A 138 6.94 -6.45 9.90
CA SER A 138 8.37 -6.58 10.16
C SER A 138 8.79 -8.04 10.15
N LEU A 139 9.88 -8.33 9.43
CA LEU A 139 10.45 -9.65 9.29
C LEU A 139 11.73 -9.75 10.11
N PHE A 140 11.78 -10.74 11.00
CA PHE A 140 12.88 -10.99 11.92
C PHE A 140 13.53 -12.34 11.63
N GLY A 141 14.82 -12.45 11.94
CA GLY A 141 15.55 -13.71 11.86
C GLY A 141 16.99 -13.58 12.33
N VAL A 142 17.65 -14.72 12.52
CA VAL A 142 19.08 -14.76 12.89
C VAL A 142 19.93 -14.70 11.61
N PRO A 143 20.83 -13.72 11.46
CA PRO A 143 21.61 -13.52 10.24
C PRO A 143 22.73 -14.55 10.14
N ARG A 144 22.38 -15.73 9.61
CA ARG A 144 23.31 -16.83 9.34
C ARG A 144 23.63 -16.93 7.85
N ARG A 145 24.67 -17.70 7.51
CA ARG A 145 25.05 -17.93 6.12
C ARG A 145 23.94 -18.60 5.32
N GLU A 146 23.13 -19.42 5.98
CA GLU A 146 22.05 -20.18 5.35
C GLU A 146 20.92 -19.29 4.81
N ILE A 147 20.68 -18.10 5.38
CA ILE A 147 19.64 -17.18 4.89
C ILE A 147 20.17 -16.22 3.81
N SER A 148 21.49 -16.07 3.69
CA SER A 148 22.11 -15.17 2.72
C SER A 148 21.84 -15.65 1.29
N GLY A 149 21.61 -14.72 0.37
CA GLY A 149 21.31 -15.00 -1.03
C GLY A 149 19.87 -15.46 -1.31
N HIS A 150 19.03 -15.62 -0.28
CA HIS A 150 17.62 -15.95 -0.49
C HIS A 150 16.81 -14.70 -0.80
N GLU A 151 15.91 -14.82 -1.79
CA GLU A 151 14.92 -13.80 -2.10
C GLU A 151 13.70 -13.93 -1.18
N VAL A 152 13.24 -12.79 -0.70
CA VAL A 152 12.02 -12.65 0.09
C VAL A 152 11.16 -11.57 -0.55
N GLN A 153 9.84 -11.77 -0.55
CA GLN A 153 8.89 -10.81 -1.14
C GLN A 153 7.86 -10.35 -0.11
N CYS A 154 7.65 -9.05 0.02
CA CYS A 154 6.46 -8.51 0.67
C CYS A 154 5.32 -8.45 -0.35
N VAL A 155 4.14 -8.93 0.04
CA VAL A 155 2.93 -8.77 -0.75
C VAL A 155 1.91 -7.94 0.02
N VAL A 156 1.43 -6.88 -0.61
CA VAL A 156 0.42 -5.95 -0.10
C VAL A 156 -0.88 -6.16 -0.87
N SER A 157 -1.97 -6.41 -0.16
CA SER A 157 -3.30 -6.67 -0.73
C SER A 157 -4.35 -5.75 -0.11
N SER A 158 -5.23 -5.19 -0.94
CA SER A 158 -6.35 -4.32 -0.55
C SER A 158 -7.42 -4.31 -1.65
N SER A 159 -8.70 -4.10 -1.31
CA SER A 159 -9.77 -3.94 -2.31
C SER A 159 -9.59 -2.67 -3.16
N ALA A 160 -8.88 -1.67 -2.62
CA ALA A 160 -8.54 -0.43 -3.31
C ALA A 160 -7.46 -0.61 -4.39
N LEU A 161 -6.81 -1.78 -4.47
CA LEU A 161 -5.81 -2.11 -5.49
C LEU A 161 -6.41 -3.02 -6.55
N ALA A 162 -6.14 -2.73 -7.83
CA ALA A 162 -6.56 -3.59 -8.93
C ALA A 162 -5.91 -4.98 -8.88
N GLU A 163 -4.64 -5.03 -8.46
CA GLU A 163 -3.86 -6.25 -8.27
C GLU A 163 -2.99 -6.14 -7.00
N GLU A 164 -2.59 -7.27 -6.44
CA GLU A 164 -1.68 -7.29 -5.28
C GLU A 164 -0.33 -6.66 -5.65
N HIS A 165 0.14 -5.73 -4.81
CA HIS A 165 1.47 -5.14 -4.98
C HIS A 165 2.54 -6.04 -4.37
N ARG A 166 3.67 -6.21 -5.07
CA ARG A 166 4.73 -7.16 -4.70
C ARG A 166 6.09 -6.51 -4.79
N GLU A 167 6.83 -6.51 -3.69
CA GLU A 167 8.21 -6.00 -3.63
C GLU A 167 9.15 -7.10 -3.14
N ALA A 168 10.16 -7.42 -3.94
CA ALA A 168 11.14 -8.47 -3.68
C ALA A 168 12.49 -7.88 -3.29
N PHE A 169 13.21 -8.56 -2.38
CA PHE A 169 14.58 -8.22 -2.02
C PHE A 169 15.38 -9.46 -1.66
N THR A 170 16.72 -9.38 -1.78
CA THR A 170 17.62 -10.48 -1.44
C THR A 170 18.29 -10.22 -0.10
N LEU A 171 18.28 -11.20 0.79
CA LEU A 171 18.99 -11.14 2.06
C LEU A 171 20.51 -11.20 1.82
N GLN A 172 21.26 -10.20 2.29
CA GLN A 172 22.72 -10.16 2.17
C GLN A 172 23.37 -10.11 3.56
N VAL A 173 24.01 -11.21 3.97
CA VAL A 173 24.68 -11.33 5.27
C VAL A 173 26.17 -11.08 5.13
N PHE A 174 26.66 -10.02 5.77
CA PHE A 174 28.07 -9.62 5.78
C PHE A 174 28.81 -10.24 6.96
N CYS A 175 29.99 -10.79 6.71
CA CYS A 175 30.88 -11.23 7.79
C CYS A 175 31.79 -10.07 8.20
N ARG A 176 31.74 -9.66 9.47
CA ARG A 176 32.79 -8.80 10.03
C ARG A 176 34.03 -9.65 10.25
N TYR A 177 35.02 -9.50 9.38
CA TYR A 177 36.33 -10.07 9.61
C TYR A 177 37.05 -9.20 10.63
N PHE A 178 37.14 -9.66 11.87
CA PHE A 178 38.15 -9.18 12.80
C PHE A 178 39.39 -10.04 12.57
N PRO A 179 40.51 -9.49 12.04
CA PRO A 179 41.77 -10.24 11.99
C PRO A 179 42.19 -10.55 13.43
N SER A 180 41.90 -11.78 13.87
CA SER A 180 42.36 -12.31 15.13
C SER A 180 43.80 -12.79 14.97
N SER A 181 44.75 -11.86 14.91
CA SER A 181 46.18 -12.14 15.07
C SER A 181 46.99 -10.87 15.35
N LEU A 182 46.86 -10.34 16.56
CA LEU A 182 47.84 -9.41 17.14
C LEU A 182 48.04 -9.67 18.65
N VAL A 183 48.04 -10.92 19.11
CA VAL A 183 48.63 -11.31 20.41
C VAL A 183 49.16 -12.75 20.34
N ASP A 184 50.35 -12.93 19.76
CA ASP A 184 51.55 -13.44 20.45
C ASP A 184 52.62 -13.81 19.41
N GLY A 185 53.81 -13.20 19.53
CA GLY A 185 55.07 -13.65 18.93
C GLY A 185 55.23 -13.61 17.40
N SER A 186 56.08 -12.68 16.92
CA SER A 186 56.71 -12.63 15.59
C SER A 186 55.89 -12.06 14.44
N LEU A 187 56.20 -10.80 14.09
CA LEU A 187 55.97 -10.25 12.76
C LEU A 187 56.69 -11.12 11.71
N SER A 188 55.96 -11.70 10.76
CA SER A 188 56.52 -12.12 9.48
C SER A 188 55.94 -11.25 8.36
N ASP A 189 56.85 -10.72 7.56
CA ASP A 189 56.68 -9.73 6.50
C ASP A 189 56.02 -10.33 5.24
N ALA A 190 54.78 -10.83 5.32
CA ALA A 190 54.16 -11.54 4.17
C ALA A 190 52.65 -11.35 3.89
N ASP A 191 51.83 -10.73 4.75
CA ASP A 191 50.38 -10.59 4.46
C ASP A 191 50.01 -9.22 3.88
N LEU A 192 50.65 -8.85 2.77
CA LEU A 192 50.13 -7.84 1.85
C LEU A 192 49.01 -8.47 1.02
N ILE A 193 47.76 -8.22 1.41
CA ILE A 193 46.58 -8.57 0.61
C ILE A 193 46.67 -7.82 -0.73
N ASN A 194 46.95 -8.54 -1.81
CA ASN A 194 46.89 -8.00 -3.16
C ASN A 194 45.43 -7.92 -3.63
N LEU A 195 44.84 -6.72 -3.54
CA LEU A 195 43.56 -6.41 -4.19
C LEU A 195 43.81 -6.13 -5.68
N HIS A 196 43.45 -7.08 -6.55
CA HIS A 196 43.50 -6.88 -7.99
C HIS A 196 42.12 -6.46 -8.50
N ILE A 197 41.99 -5.25 -9.03
CA ILE A 197 40.79 -4.80 -9.75
C ILE A 197 41.04 -5.10 -11.23
N SER A 198 40.21 -5.95 -11.84
CA SER A 198 40.19 -6.16 -13.29
C SER A 198 39.06 -5.32 -13.91
N THR A 199 39.41 -4.45 -14.84
CA THR A 199 38.45 -3.72 -15.69
C THR A 199 38.50 -4.31 -17.08
N THR A 200 37.36 -4.75 -17.61
CA THR A 200 37.22 -5.11 -19.03
C THR A 200 36.82 -3.87 -19.85
N PRO A 201 37.46 -3.61 -21.01
CA PRO A 201 37.07 -2.49 -21.85
C PRO A 201 35.74 -2.77 -22.55
N GLN A 202 34.88 -1.75 -22.60
CA GLN A 202 33.63 -1.76 -23.35
C GLN A 202 33.95 -1.55 -24.84
N GLN A 203 33.59 -2.51 -25.68
CA GLN A 203 33.84 -2.47 -27.12
C GLN A 203 32.69 -1.72 -27.80
N THR A 204 33.04 -0.65 -28.54
CA THR A 204 32.17 0.15 -29.43
C THR A 204 31.61 -0.64 -30.58
#